data_AF-A0A2N6M025-F1
#
_entry.id   AF-A0A2N6M025-F1
#
_cell.length_a   1.000
_cell.length_b   1.000
_cell.length_c   1.000
_cell.angle_alpha   90.00
_cell.angle_beta   90.00
_cell.angle_gamma   90.00
#
_symmetry.space_group_name_H-M   'P 1'
#
loop_
_entity.id
_entity.type
_entity.pdbx_description
1 polymer ?
#
loop_
_entity_poly.entity_id
_entity_poly.type
_entity_poly.pdbx_seq_one_letter_code
_entity_poly.pdbx_strand_id
1 'polypeptide(L)' 'MLSRLSNYKRQRPGFLKRGISLVQAAKFLNVNQANLYMALQRGEIPMFRSNGRTTVSAGALLDYQARKRSN' A
#
# COMPACT_ATOMS: atom_id res chain seq x y z
N MET A 1 -4.39 13.42 -25.07
CA MET A 1 -3.00 13.30 -24.57
C MET A 1 -3.04 12.76 -23.14
N LEU A 2 -2.77 11.46 -22.94
CA LEU A 2 -2.79 10.81 -21.62
C LEU A 2 -1.35 10.55 -21.13
N SER A 3 -0.68 11.58 -20.64
CA SER A 3 0.68 11.46 -20.09
C SER A 3 0.59 11.34 -18.56
N ARG A 4 0.36 10.12 -18.05
CA ARG A 4 0.42 9.83 -16.60
C ARG A 4 1.29 8.61 -16.32
N LEU A 5 2.50 8.63 -16.85
CA LEU A 5 3.60 7.73 -16.51
C LEU A 5 4.80 8.67 -16.38
N SER A 6 5.56 8.76 -15.30
CA SER A 6 5.98 7.68 -14.44
C SER A 6 6.87 8.30 -13.36
N ASN A 7 6.41 8.33 -12.12
CA ASN A 7 7.28 8.63 -10.97
C ASN A 7 7.62 7.33 -10.22
N TYR A 8 7.84 6.25 -10.98
CA TYR A 8 8.13 4.89 -10.49
C TYR A 8 9.61 4.71 -10.13
N LYS A 9 10.43 5.77 -10.10
CA LYS A 9 11.90 5.67 -10.00
C LYS A 9 12.45 5.50 -8.57
N ARG A 10 11.62 5.12 -7.59
CA ARG A 10 12.06 4.82 -6.20
C ARG A 10 11.50 3.52 -5.64
N GLN A 11 10.98 2.62 -6.46
CA GLN A 11 10.47 1.34 -5.96
C GLN A 11 11.48 0.24 -6.26
N ARG A 12 12.12 -0.26 -5.20
CA ARG A 12 13.02 -1.42 -5.25
C ARG A 12 12.29 -2.56 -5.99
N PRO A 13 12.89 -3.18 -7.03
CA PRO A 13 12.19 -4.14 -7.90
C PRO A 13 11.63 -5.38 -7.17
N GLY A 14 12.10 -5.69 -5.96
CA GLY A 14 11.53 -6.74 -5.11
C GLY A 14 10.23 -6.37 -4.37
N PHE A 15 9.85 -5.09 -4.34
CA PHE A 15 8.69 -4.57 -3.61
C PHE A 15 7.34 -4.84 -4.31
N LEU A 16 7.35 -4.95 -5.64
CA LEU A 16 6.15 -5.18 -6.44
C LEU A 16 5.75 -6.67 -6.52
N LYS A 17 6.69 -7.60 -6.29
CA LYS A 17 6.47 -9.06 -6.40
C LYS A 17 6.12 -9.75 -5.07
N ARG A 18 6.36 -9.11 -3.92
CA ARG A 18 6.12 -9.71 -2.59
C ARG A 18 5.05 -8.92 -1.85
N GLY A 19 4.09 -9.61 -1.25
CA GLY A 19 3.11 -9.00 -0.35
C GLY A 19 3.81 -8.23 0.77
N ILE A 20 3.44 -6.98 0.97
CA ILE A 20 4.05 -6.06 1.93
C ILE A 20 3.42 -6.30 3.28
N SER A 21 4.24 -6.50 4.30
CA SER A 21 3.76 -6.61 5.68
C SER A 21 3.13 -5.30 6.16
N LEU A 22 2.18 -5.39 7.10
CA LEU A 22 1.53 -4.24 7.72
C LEU A 22 2.52 -3.15 8.19
N VAL A 23 3.60 -3.58 8.85
CA VAL A 23 4.64 -2.68 9.38
C VAL A 23 5.35 -1.91 8.26
N GLN A 24 5.67 -2.59 7.16
CA GLN A 24 6.31 -1.95 6.01
C GLN A 24 5.35 -1.02 5.28
N ALA A 25 4.09 -1.40 5.18
CA ALA A 25 3.03 -0.57 4.59
C ALA A 25 2.82 0.72 5.39
N ALA A 26 2.83 0.65 6.73
CA ALA A 26 2.68 1.81 7.60
C ALA A 26 3.86 2.78 7.44
N LYS A 27 5.09 2.25 7.37
CA LYS A 27 6.31 3.03 7.10
C LYS A 27 6.26 3.69 5.71
N PHE A 28 5.78 2.96 4.70
CA PHE A 28 5.66 3.48 3.34
C PHE A 28 4.69 4.66 3.25
N LEU A 29 3.55 4.56 3.93
CA LEU A 29 2.52 5.60 3.96
C LEU A 29 2.82 6.71 4.97
N ASN A 30 3.87 6.59 5.78
CA ASN A 30 4.17 7.47 6.92
C ASN A 30 2.98 7.63 7.87
N VAL A 31 2.29 6.53 8.18
CA VAL A 31 1.14 6.51 9.09
C VAL A 31 1.38 5.55 10.25
N ASN A 32 0.62 5.73 11.33
CA ASN A 32 0.61 4.77 12.43
C ASN A 32 0.03 3.41 11.94
N GLN A 33 0.62 2.30 12.41
CA GLN A 33 0.14 0.95 12.14
C GLN A 33 -1.33 0.76 12.57
N ALA A 34 -1.75 1.37 13.67
CA ALA A 34 -3.14 1.30 14.12
C ALA A 34 -4.10 1.93 13.09
N ASN A 35 -3.76 3.11 12.56
CA ASN A 35 -4.55 3.78 11.53
C ASN A 35 -4.60 2.95 10.24
N LEU A 36 -3.49 2.35 9.86
CA LEU A 36 -3.43 1.46 8.71
C LEU A 36 -4.28 0.19 8.92
N TYR A 37 -4.23 -0.38 10.13
CA TYR A 37 -5.05 -1.53 10.50
C TYR A 37 -6.54 -1.20 10.44
N MET A 38 -6.96 -0.02 10.91
CA MET A 38 -8.35 0.42 10.77
C MET A 38 -8.77 0.57 9.31
N ALA A 39 -7.91 1.14 8.44
CA ALA A 39 -8.20 1.25 7.01
C ALA A 39 -8.36 -0.13 6.35
N LEU A 40 -7.58 -1.12 6.77
CA LEU A 40 -7.71 -2.51 6.31
C LEU A 40 -9.01 -3.15 6.82
N GLN A 41 -9.37 -2.96 8.09
CA GLN A 41 -10.63 -3.46 8.64
C GLN A 41 -11.86 -2.84 7.98
N ARG A 42 -11.77 -1.57 7.59
CA ARG A 42 -12.83 -0.86 6.83
C ARG A 42 -12.91 -1.28 5.37
N GLY A 43 -11.95 -2.06 4.87
CA GLY A 43 -11.88 -2.43 3.45
C GLY A 43 -11.40 -1.30 2.53
N GLU A 44 -10.84 -0.22 3.08
CA GLU A 44 -10.27 0.88 2.29
C GLU A 44 -8.99 0.46 1.54
N ILE A 45 -8.34 -0.61 2.01
CA ILE A 45 -7.12 -1.16 1.41
C ILE A 45 -7.29 -2.67 1.21
N PRO A 46 -7.16 -3.18 -0.02
CA PRO A 46 -7.17 -4.63 -0.29
C PRO A 46 -6.06 -5.36 0.47
N MET A 47 -6.42 -6.38 1.26
CA MET A 47 -5.49 -7.19 2.03
C MET A 47 -5.62 -8.68 1.70
N PHE A 48 -4.51 -9.39 1.78
CA PHE A 48 -4.46 -10.84 1.54
C PHE A 48 -3.71 -11.52 2.67
N ARG A 49 -4.21 -12.68 3.12
CA ARG A 49 -3.49 -13.52 4.08
C ARG A 49 -2.58 -14.46 3.30
N SER A 50 -1.28 -14.37 3.56
CA SER A 50 -0.28 -15.27 2.98
C SER A 50 0.54 -15.88 4.12
N ASN A 51 0.58 -17.21 4.19
CA ASN A 51 1.25 -17.97 5.26
C ASN A 51 0.90 -17.46 6.67
N GLY A 52 -0.39 -17.24 6.94
CA GLY A 52 -0.89 -16.76 8.24
C GLY A 52 -0.68 -15.26 8.51
N ARG A 53 0.06 -14.55 7.66
CA ARG A 53 0.34 -13.11 7.80
C ARG A 53 -0.55 -12.25 6.92
N THR A 54 -1.02 -11.13 7.45
CA THR A 54 -1.69 -10.10 6.66
C THR A 54 -0.67 -9.34 5.83
N THR A 55 -0.86 -9.39 4.52
CA THR A 55 -0.02 -8.72 3.53
C THR A 55 -0.87 -7.83 2.63
N VAL A 56 -0.27 -6.75 2.15
CA VAL A 56 -0.90 -5.74 1.30
C VAL A 56 -0.09 -5.62 0.02
N SER A 57 -0.74 -5.46 -1.12
CA SER A 57 -0.03 -5.24 -2.38
C SER A 57 0.49 -3.80 -2.48
N ALA A 58 1.62 -3.61 -3.15
CA ALA A 58 2.15 -2.26 -3.40
C ALA A 58 1.14 -1.38 -4.15
N GLY A 59 0.42 -1.96 -5.12
CA GLY A 59 -0.63 -1.28 -5.88
C GLY A 59 -1.76 -0.78 -4.98
N ALA A 60 -2.21 -1.59 -4.03
CA ALA A 60 -3.25 -1.20 -3.07
C ALA A 60 -2.82 0.00 -2.19
N LEU A 61 -1.56 0.02 -1.75
CA LEU A 61 -1.05 1.14 -0.95
C LEU A 61 -0.96 2.45 -1.76
N LEU A 62 -0.52 2.36 -3.02
CA LEU A 62 -0.42 3.52 -3.90
C LEU A 62 -1.80 4.08 -4.24
N ASP A 63 -2.77 3.21 -4.51
CA ASP A 63 -4.16 3.60 -4.78
C ASP A 63 -4.77 4.30 -3.56
N TYR A 64 -4.59 3.74 -2.36
CA TYR A 64 -5.02 4.35 -1.11
C TYR A 64 -4.36 5.72 -0.86
N GLN A 65 -3.06 5.84 -1.10
CA GLN A 65 -2.34 7.12 -0.97
C GLN A 65 -2.87 8.17 -1.95
N ALA A 66 -3.17 7.77 -3.19
CA ALA A 66 -3.72 8.66 -4.20
C ALA A 66 -5.12 9.17 -3.79
N ARG A 67 -5.98 8.29 -3.24
CA ARG A 67 -7.29 8.67 -2.69
C ARG A 67 -7.16 9.65 -1.53
N LYS A 68 -6.26 9.37 -0.57
CA LYS A 68 -6.03 10.23 0.61
C LYS A 68 -5.42 11.59 0.28
N ARG A 69 -4.70 11.72 -0.84
CA ARG A 69 -4.15 13.01 -1.28
C ARG A 69 -5.15 13.87 -2.07
N SER A 70 -6.23 13.25 -2.57
CA SER A 70 -7.28 13.92 -3.34
C SER A 70 -8.41 14.48 -2.48
N ASN A 71 -8.39 14.21 -1.17
CA ASN A 71 -9.36 14.65 -0.17
C ASN A 71 -8.65 15.49 0.89
#